data_AF-A0A7W8QYG6-F1
#
_entry.id   AF-A0A7W8QYG6-F1
#
_cell.length_a   1.000
_cell.length_b   1.000
_cell.length_c   1.000
_cell.angle_alpha   90.00
_cell.angle_beta   90.00
_cell.angle_gamma   90.00
#
_symmetry.space_group_name_H-M   'P 1'
#
loop_
_entity.id
_entity.type
_entity.pdbx_description
1 polymer ?
#
loop_
_entity_poly.entity_id
_entity_poly.type
_entity_poly.pdbx_seq_one_letter_code
_entity_poly.pdbx_strand_id
1 'polypeptide(L)'
;MKKNILTIATGKKVYVDLAVNLARSFWYWNKDANMQLYIATDQSNLLPDDVKAYAIVIPVQPDQLGTGFSPKLHLDKLAPEGQTIFIDSDCLIFGKLDELFERFKGHSVSVIGDYISEGEWFGNIQAICKQFHVPHIPKFNGGIYYLENGTKAAAVYLTARELEKTYDQSGFIRLRNSPNDELIMAVAMQLHHEQPITDDGTIMSDPQACPGGYGIDVIKGKCWLLNPPASHRLHQNWYPFEKVFPLIVHFLGYYTNHYPYKREAYKLARISKGKSSQLVINLAAFLTIVFPSRVKHLIKYMLRPLYRSLFGTREVKPSNRI
;
A
#
# COMPACT_ATOMS: atom_id res chain seq x y z
N MET A 1 -18.36 -11.47 -13.11
CA MET A 1 -16.95 -11.94 -13.15
C MET A 1 -16.51 -12.27 -11.73
N LYS A 2 -15.53 -13.16 -11.56
CA LYS A 2 -14.92 -13.44 -10.24
C LYS A 2 -14.20 -12.17 -9.75
N LYS A 3 -14.34 -11.83 -8.47
CA LYS A 3 -13.68 -10.68 -7.82
C LYS A 3 -12.58 -11.22 -6.90
N ASN A 4 -11.35 -10.73 -7.07
CA ASN A 4 -10.18 -11.26 -6.40
C ASN A 4 -9.38 -10.13 -5.74
N ILE A 5 -8.86 -10.40 -4.54
CA ILE A 5 -7.86 -9.55 -3.90
C ILE A 5 -6.53 -10.27 -3.95
N LEU A 6 -5.46 -9.58 -4.34
CA LEU A 6 -4.11 -10.12 -4.41
C LEU A 6 -3.16 -9.28 -3.55
N THR A 7 -2.29 -9.93 -2.78
CA THR A 7 -1.14 -9.27 -2.14
C THR A 7 0.11 -10.10 -2.39
N ILE A 8 1.27 -9.44 -2.41
CA ILE A 8 2.58 -10.08 -2.52
C ILE A 8 3.33 -9.91 -1.19
N ALA A 9 3.98 -10.97 -0.73
CA ALA A 9 4.82 -10.97 0.46
C ALA A 9 6.03 -11.88 0.25
N THR A 10 7.10 -11.34 -0.31
CA THR A 10 8.34 -12.08 -0.62
C THR A 10 9.54 -11.53 0.16
N GLY A 11 10.61 -12.31 0.24
CA GLY A 11 11.89 -11.90 0.81
C GLY A 11 11.92 -11.94 2.33
N LYS A 12 11.64 -10.82 3.00
CA LYS A 12 11.76 -10.74 4.47
C LYS A 12 10.45 -11.12 5.15
N LYS A 13 10.54 -11.86 6.27
CA LYS A 13 9.40 -12.21 7.15
C LYS A 13 8.49 -11.02 7.49
N VAL A 14 9.03 -9.80 7.61
CA VAL A 14 8.21 -8.61 7.88
C VAL A 14 7.09 -8.42 6.84
N TYR A 15 7.34 -8.73 5.56
CA TYR A 15 6.32 -8.64 4.52
C TYR A 15 5.22 -9.69 4.69
N VAL A 16 5.57 -10.90 5.15
CA VAL A 16 4.59 -11.92 5.54
C VAL A 16 3.74 -11.43 6.71
N ASP A 17 4.35 -10.85 7.74
CA ASP A 17 3.63 -10.31 8.90
C ASP A 17 2.67 -9.19 8.50
N LEU A 18 3.06 -8.34 7.54
CA LEU A 18 2.23 -7.28 6.98
C LEU A 18 1.05 -7.88 6.19
N ALA A 19 1.31 -8.80 5.26
CA ALA A 19 0.26 -9.47 4.48
C ALA A 19 -0.73 -10.25 5.36
N VAL A 20 -0.29 -10.82 6.47
CA VAL A 20 -1.18 -11.44 7.47
C VAL A 20 -2.14 -10.41 8.10
N ASN A 21 -1.66 -9.19 8.39
CA ASN A 21 -2.51 -8.14 8.93
C ASN A 21 -3.52 -7.63 7.88
N LEU A 22 -3.07 -7.42 6.64
CA LEU A 22 -3.94 -7.11 5.51
C LEU A 22 -5.01 -8.20 5.36
N ALA A 23 -4.61 -9.48 5.30
CA ALA A 23 -5.51 -10.62 5.14
C ALA A 23 -6.57 -10.69 6.23
N ARG A 24 -6.20 -10.40 7.49
CA ARG A 24 -7.17 -10.37 8.60
C ARG A 24 -8.14 -9.19 8.49
N SER A 25 -7.67 -8.02 8.05
CA SER A 25 -8.53 -6.86 7.82
C SER A 25 -9.50 -7.10 6.66
N PHE A 26 -9.04 -7.74 5.57
CA PHE A 26 -9.88 -8.20 4.48
C PHE A 26 -10.98 -9.14 4.97
N TRP A 27 -10.58 -10.23 5.66
CA TRP A 27 -11.52 -11.25 6.13
C TRP A 27 -12.57 -10.67 7.09
N TYR A 28 -12.17 -9.78 7.99
CA TYR A 28 -13.08 -9.15 8.94
C TYR A 28 -14.27 -8.44 8.25
N TRP A 29 -14.02 -7.76 7.12
CA TRP A 29 -15.03 -7.01 6.39
C TRP A 29 -15.70 -7.78 5.26
N ASN A 30 -15.01 -8.77 4.67
CA ASN A 30 -15.38 -9.36 3.39
C ASN A 30 -15.58 -10.88 3.43
N LYS A 31 -15.58 -11.53 4.61
CA LYS A 31 -15.77 -13.00 4.74
C LYS A 31 -17.04 -13.55 4.10
N ASP A 32 -18.11 -12.75 4.05
CA ASP A 32 -19.42 -13.13 3.51
C ASP A 32 -19.60 -12.63 2.06
N ALA A 33 -18.58 -11.98 1.50
CA ALA A 33 -18.61 -11.46 0.13
C ALA A 33 -18.15 -12.53 -0.86
N ASN A 34 -18.61 -12.41 -2.12
CA ASN A 34 -18.16 -13.27 -3.21
C ASN A 34 -16.80 -12.78 -3.76
N MET A 35 -15.78 -12.80 -2.89
CA MET A 35 -14.42 -12.35 -3.16
C MET A 35 -13.40 -13.33 -2.61
N GLN A 36 -12.37 -13.66 -3.39
CA GLN A 36 -11.29 -14.54 -2.95
C GLN A 36 -9.99 -13.77 -2.72
N LEU A 37 -9.36 -13.99 -1.57
CA LEU A 37 -8.03 -13.45 -1.26
C LEU A 37 -6.93 -14.42 -1.70
N TYR A 38 -5.92 -13.87 -2.37
CA TYR A 38 -4.71 -14.55 -2.79
C TYR A 38 -3.47 -13.90 -2.15
N ILE A 39 -2.54 -14.72 -1.67
CA ILE A 39 -1.26 -14.27 -1.12
C ILE A 39 -0.13 -14.94 -1.90
N ALA A 40 0.60 -14.17 -2.69
CA ALA A 40 1.82 -14.64 -3.36
C ALA A 40 3.02 -14.51 -2.44
N THR A 41 3.68 -15.62 -2.09
CA THR A 41 4.79 -15.62 -1.13
C THR A 41 5.79 -16.76 -1.34
N ASP A 42 7.05 -16.48 -1.02
CA ASP A 42 8.16 -17.44 -0.95
C ASP A 42 8.32 -18.09 0.43
N GLN A 43 7.49 -17.68 1.40
CA GLN A 43 7.54 -18.10 2.80
C GLN A 43 6.16 -18.56 3.29
N SER A 44 5.49 -19.39 2.49
CA SER A 44 4.14 -19.91 2.79
C SER A 44 4.05 -20.64 4.13
N ASN A 45 5.16 -21.24 4.59
CA ASN A 45 5.28 -21.88 5.89
C ASN A 45 5.11 -20.91 7.07
N LEU A 46 5.39 -19.62 6.89
CA LEU A 46 5.26 -18.59 7.93
C LEU A 46 3.84 -18.04 8.07
N LEU A 47 2.93 -18.35 7.12
CA LEU A 47 1.54 -17.94 7.22
C LEU A 47 0.84 -18.72 8.36
N PRO A 48 0.08 -18.05 9.23
CA PRO A 48 -0.63 -18.70 10.32
C PRO A 48 -1.88 -19.43 9.81
N ASP A 49 -2.31 -20.46 10.56
CA ASP A 49 -3.44 -21.31 10.18
C ASP A 49 -4.74 -20.55 9.99
N ASP A 50 -4.96 -19.48 10.79
CA ASP A 50 -6.15 -18.65 10.65
C ASP A 50 -6.24 -17.99 9.27
N VAL A 51 -5.11 -17.55 8.71
CA VAL A 51 -5.06 -16.96 7.35
C VAL A 51 -5.15 -18.05 6.27
N LYS A 52 -4.44 -19.17 6.46
CA LYS A 52 -4.48 -20.30 5.52
C LYS A 52 -5.88 -20.90 5.35
N ALA A 53 -6.74 -20.74 6.35
CA ALA A 53 -8.11 -21.24 6.30
C ALA A 53 -9.00 -20.54 5.25
N TYR A 54 -8.64 -19.34 4.79
CA TYR A 54 -9.46 -18.57 3.83
C TYR A 54 -8.68 -17.94 2.67
N ALA A 55 -7.36 -17.74 2.80
CA ALA A 55 -6.54 -17.21 1.72
C ALA A 55 -5.97 -18.34 0.85
N ILE A 56 -6.04 -18.18 -0.47
CA ILE A 56 -5.34 -19.06 -1.41
C ILE A 56 -3.88 -18.60 -1.50
N VAL A 57 -2.96 -19.51 -1.24
CA VAL A 57 -1.52 -19.22 -1.31
C VAL A 57 -1.02 -19.51 -2.72
N ILE A 58 -0.37 -18.52 -3.33
CA ILE A 58 0.36 -18.67 -4.59
C ILE A 58 1.83 -18.83 -4.22
N PRO A 59 2.41 -20.05 -4.26
CA PRO A 59 3.82 -20.23 -3.95
C PRO A 59 4.66 -19.58 -5.05
N VAL A 60 5.64 -18.76 -4.65
CA VAL A 60 6.66 -18.24 -5.55
C VAL A 60 8.04 -18.66 -5.05
N GLN A 61 8.99 -18.83 -5.95
CA GLN A 61 10.37 -19.05 -5.57
C GLN A 61 11.01 -17.72 -5.13
N PRO A 62 12.02 -17.75 -4.24
CA PRO A 62 12.82 -16.58 -3.94
C PRO A 62 13.31 -15.90 -5.22
N ASP A 63 13.23 -14.57 -5.26
CA ASP A 63 13.63 -13.71 -6.38
C ASP A 63 12.92 -13.96 -7.73
N GLN A 64 11.93 -14.87 -7.81
CA GLN A 64 11.18 -15.18 -9.03
C GLN A 64 10.49 -13.95 -9.64
N LEU A 65 10.07 -13.01 -8.79
CA LEU A 65 9.35 -11.80 -9.19
C LEU A 65 10.28 -10.56 -9.24
N GLY A 66 11.61 -10.77 -9.23
CA GLY A 66 12.57 -9.70 -9.11
C GLY A 66 12.76 -9.20 -7.68
N THR A 67 13.42 -8.05 -7.54
CA THR A 67 13.82 -7.49 -6.24
C THR A 67 13.29 -6.07 -6.06
N GLY A 68 13.27 -5.54 -4.83
CA GLY A 68 12.77 -4.19 -4.58
C GLY A 68 11.29 -4.05 -4.95
N PHE A 69 10.99 -3.20 -5.92
CA PHE A 69 9.62 -2.90 -6.35
C PHE A 69 9.15 -3.71 -7.58
N SER A 70 10.06 -4.44 -8.24
CA SER A 70 9.78 -5.28 -9.41
C SER A 70 8.62 -6.27 -9.24
N PRO A 71 8.33 -6.87 -8.06
CA PRO A 71 7.28 -7.87 -7.96
C PRO A 71 5.89 -7.42 -8.43
N LYS A 72 5.59 -6.11 -8.34
CA LYS A 72 4.32 -5.54 -8.80
C LYS A 72 4.22 -5.51 -10.33
N LEU A 73 5.32 -5.63 -11.06
CA LEU A 73 5.33 -5.74 -12.53
C LEU A 73 4.95 -7.15 -13.02
N HIS A 74 4.64 -8.08 -12.11
CA HIS A 74 4.25 -9.46 -12.39
C HIS A 74 2.80 -9.77 -12.00
N LEU A 75 1.99 -8.75 -11.70
CA LEU A 75 0.60 -8.95 -11.25
C LEU A 75 -0.26 -9.68 -12.30
N ASP A 76 -0.05 -9.44 -13.59
CA ASP A 76 -0.72 -10.17 -14.68
C ASP A 76 -0.47 -11.69 -14.65
N LYS A 77 0.71 -12.11 -14.18
CA LYS A 77 1.09 -13.53 -14.06
C LYS A 77 0.54 -14.19 -12.80
N LEU A 78 0.22 -13.39 -11.79
CA LEU A 78 -0.25 -13.86 -10.48
C LEU A 78 -1.77 -13.76 -10.34
N ALA A 79 -2.39 -12.81 -11.04
CA ALA A 79 -3.81 -12.55 -10.97
C ALA A 79 -4.60 -13.75 -11.50
N PRO A 80 -5.53 -14.31 -10.70
CA PRO A 80 -6.45 -15.34 -11.15
C PRO A 80 -7.43 -14.81 -12.20
N GLU A 81 -8.17 -15.71 -12.83
CA GLU A 81 -9.25 -15.36 -13.76
C GLU A 81 -10.27 -14.40 -13.12
N GLY A 82 -10.65 -13.36 -13.86
CA GLY A 82 -11.63 -12.35 -13.46
C GLY A 82 -11.00 -10.99 -13.17
N GLN A 83 -11.63 -10.25 -12.26
CA GLN A 83 -11.20 -8.92 -11.83
C GLN A 83 -10.33 -9.06 -10.59
N THR A 84 -9.16 -8.44 -10.59
CA THR A 84 -8.22 -8.49 -9.47
C THR A 84 -7.87 -7.09 -9.01
N ILE A 85 -7.98 -6.84 -7.71
CA ILE A 85 -7.40 -5.67 -7.05
C ILE A 85 -6.20 -6.16 -6.26
N PHE A 86 -5.02 -5.73 -6.66
CA PHE A 86 -3.84 -5.84 -5.83
C PHE A 86 -3.90 -4.79 -4.72
N ILE A 87 -3.57 -5.20 -3.49
CA ILE A 87 -3.40 -4.31 -2.35
C ILE A 87 -2.04 -4.63 -1.72
N ASP A 88 -1.19 -3.62 -1.51
CA ASP A 88 0.14 -3.82 -0.93
C ASP A 88 0.05 -4.34 0.52
N SER A 89 1.00 -5.19 0.89
CA SER A 89 0.98 -5.94 2.15
C SER A 89 0.94 -5.05 3.39
N ASP A 90 1.47 -3.83 3.32
CA ASP A 90 1.45 -2.83 4.40
C ASP A 90 0.19 -1.95 4.39
N CYS A 91 -0.91 -2.42 3.79
CA CYS A 91 -2.23 -1.80 3.90
C CYS A 91 -3.11 -2.43 4.99
N LEU A 92 -4.12 -1.68 5.44
CA LEU A 92 -5.28 -2.22 6.16
C LEU A 92 -6.59 -1.76 5.50
N ILE A 93 -7.59 -2.65 5.51
CA ILE A 93 -8.93 -2.41 4.96
C ILE A 93 -9.90 -2.07 6.11
N PHE A 94 -10.68 -1.00 5.93
CA PHE A 94 -11.60 -0.44 6.92
C PHE A 94 -13.09 -0.62 6.57
N GLY A 95 -13.41 -1.38 5.52
CA GLY A 95 -14.78 -1.60 5.10
C GLY A 95 -14.91 -2.68 4.02
N LYS A 96 -16.13 -2.83 3.50
CA LYS A 96 -16.44 -3.77 2.41
C LYS A 96 -15.84 -3.26 1.09
N LEU A 97 -15.29 -4.17 0.30
CA LEU A 97 -14.64 -3.85 -0.98
C LEU A 97 -15.56 -4.03 -2.20
N ASP A 98 -16.81 -4.50 -2.02
CA ASP A 98 -17.71 -4.83 -3.14
C ASP A 98 -17.89 -3.68 -4.13
N GLU A 99 -18.12 -2.47 -3.61
CA GLU A 99 -18.34 -1.23 -4.38
C GLU A 99 -17.06 -0.74 -5.08
N LEU A 100 -15.88 -1.13 -4.56
CA LEU A 100 -14.62 -0.72 -5.16
C LEU A 100 -14.44 -1.32 -6.56
N PHE A 101 -14.90 -2.55 -6.80
CA PHE A 101 -14.85 -3.17 -8.12
C PHE A 101 -15.75 -2.44 -9.14
N GLU A 102 -16.87 -1.88 -8.69
CA GLU A 102 -17.77 -1.13 -9.59
C GLU A 102 -17.10 0.16 -10.10
N ARG A 103 -16.22 0.76 -9.29
CA ARG A 103 -15.44 1.93 -9.70
C ARG A 103 -14.43 1.64 -10.81
N PHE A 104 -13.99 0.40 -10.95
CA PHE A 104 -13.05 -0.01 -11.99
C PHE A 104 -13.74 -0.55 -13.26
N LYS A 105 -15.07 -0.54 -13.30
CA LYS A 105 -15.84 -1.07 -14.43
C LYS A 105 -15.46 -0.36 -15.73
N GLY A 106 -15.12 -1.14 -16.74
CA GLY A 106 -14.73 -0.63 -18.07
C GLY A 106 -13.21 -0.48 -18.27
N HIS A 107 -12.40 -0.75 -17.24
CA HIS A 107 -10.94 -0.76 -17.34
C HIS A 107 -10.40 -2.17 -17.48
N SER A 108 -9.27 -2.35 -18.16
CA SER A 108 -8.54 -3.62 -18.16
C SER A 108 -7.31 -3.58 -17.26
N VAL A 109 -6.68 -2.41 -17.14
CA VAL A 109 -5.68 -2.10 -16.11
C VAL A 109 -5.95 -0.70 -15.59
N SER A 110 -5.89 -0.50 -14.28
CA SER A 110 -6.14 0.82 -13.71
C SER A 110 -5.46 1.00 -12.36
N VAL A 111 -5.34 2.26 -11.96
CA VAL A 111 -4.75 2.73 -10.70
C VAL A 111 -5.60 3.88 -10.17
N ILE A 112 -5.35 4.34 -8.94
CA ILE A 112 -6.10 5.45 -8.35
C ILE A 112 -5.21 6.68 -8.28
N GLY A 113 -5.58 7.71 -9.02
CA GLY A 113 -4.78 8.93 -9.13
C GLY A 113 -5.25 9.82 -10.28
N ASP A 114 -4.48 10.87 -10.53
CA ASP A 114 -4.76 11.86 -11.56
C ASP A 114 -3.61 11.94 -12.57
N TYR A 115 -3.85 12.60 -13.70
CA TYR A 115 -2.81 12.81 -14.69
C TYR A 115 -1.81 13.89 -14.29
N ILE A 116 -0.55 13.68 -14.68
CA ILE A 116 0.53 14.67 -14.60
C ILE A 116 1.25 14.74 -15.95
N SER A 117 1.60 15.95 -16.39
CA SER A 117 2.33 16.21 -17.65
C SER A 117 3.65 16.97 -17.44
N GLU A 118 3.86 17.51 -16.26
CA GLU A 118 5.03 18.33 -15.91
C GLU A 118 5.39 18.21 -14.42
N GLY A 119 6.56 18.74 -14.04
CA GLY A 119 7.05 18.69 -12.66
C GLY A 119 7.97 17.49 -12.39
N GLU A 120 8.21 17.24 -11.09
CA GLU A 120 9.08 16.18 -10.59
C GLU A 120 8.25 15.08 -9.93
N TRP A 121 8.44 13.84 -10.38
CA TRP A 121 7.96 12.65 -9.71
C TRP A 121 8.83 11.46 -10.15
N PHE A 122 9.91 11.22 -9.41
CA PHE A 122 10.94 10.24 -9.75
C PHE A 122 11.56 10.47 -11.13
N GLY A 123 11.71 11.75 -11.51
CA GLY A 123 12.15 12.16 -12.83
C GLY A 123 11.43 13.41 -13.30
N ASN A 124 11.92 14.00 -14.40
CA ASN A 124 11.27 15.14 -15.05
C ASN A 124 10.12 14.61 -15.92
N ILE A 125 8.88 14.84 -15.49
CA ILE A 125 7.68 14.28 -16.15
C ILE A 125 7.52 14.79 -17.58
N GLN A 126 7.85 16.06 -17.84
CA GLN A 126 7.73 16.61 -19.19
C GLN A 126 8.72 15.94 -20.15
N ALA A 127 9.96 15.69 -19.70
CA ALA A 127 10.96 14.99 -20.49
C ALA A 127 10.58 13.52 -20.76
N ILE A 128 10.05 12.83 -19.73
CA ILE A 128 9.52 11.46 -19.85
C ILE A 128 8.37 11.42 -20.86
N CYS A 129 7.38 12.30 -20.73
CA CYS A 129 6.23 12.37 -21.64
C CYS A 129 6.68 12.60 -23.09
N LYS A 130 7.63 13.52 -23.31
CA LYS A 130 8.23 13.75 -24.62
C LYS A 130 8.96 12.53 -25.17
N GLN A 131 9.77 11.85 -24.35
CA GLN A 131 10.52 10.66 -24.77
C GLN A 131 9.60 9.53 -25.24
N PHE A 132 8.49 9.29 -24.52
CA PHE A 132 7.55 8.23 -24.85
C PHE A 132 6.42 8.67 -25.79
N HIS A 133 6.45 9.91 -26.28
CA HIS A 133 5.42 10.48 -27.16
C HIS A 133 4.00 10.38 -26.57
N VAL A 134 3.89 10.63 -25.27
CA VAL A 134 2.61 10.64 -24.55
C VAL A 134 2.31 12.04 -24.00
N PRO A 135 1.03 12.45 -23.91
CA PRO A 135 0.68 13.80 -23.45
C PRO A 135 0.81 13.99 -21.93
N HIS A 136 0.63 12.91 -21.18
CA HIS A 136 0.61 12.87 -19.72
C HIS A 136 0.72 11.41 -19.26
N ILE A 137 1.00 11.17 -17.98
CA ILE A 137 0.98 9.84 -17.37
C ILE A 137 0.19 9.89 -16.05
N PRO A 138 -0.42 8.78 -15.60
CA PRO A 138 -1.11 8.76 -14.30
C PRO A 138 -0.08 8.86 -13.17
N LYS A 139 -0.30 9.79 -12.24
CA LYS A 139 0.38 9.88 -10.95
C LYS A 139 -0.49 9.25 -9.88
N PHE A 140 0.04 8.22 -9.24
CA PHE A 140 -0.71 7.40 -8.29
C PHE A 140 0.21 6.86 -7.20
N ASN A 141 -0.39 6.22 -6.20
CA ASN A 141 0.32 5.48 -5.16
C ASN A 141 0.20 3.97 -5.42
N GLY A 142 1.33 3.27 -5.49
CA GLY A 142 1.45 1.85 -5.80
C GLY A 142 0.98 0.90 -4.69
N GLY A 143 0.16 1.39 -3.76
CA GLY A 143 -0.56 0.59 -2.77
C GLY A 143 -1.72 -0.20 -3.36
N ILE A 144 -2.27 0.24 -4.51
CA ILE A 144 -3.37 -0.43 -5.20
C ILE A 144 -3.13 -0.44 -6.71
N TYR A 145 -3.37 -1.60 -7.31
CA TYR A 145 -3.47 -1.78 -8.76
C TYR A 145 -4.71 -2.60 -9.08
N TYR A 146 -5.38 -2.28 -10.18
CA TYR A 146 -6.48 -3.06 -10.71
C TYR A 146 -6.09 -3.68 -12.05
N LEU A 147 -6.50 -4.93 -12.26
CA LEU A 147 -6.37 -5.59 -13.56
C LEU A 147 -7.46 -6.64 -13.78
N GLU A 148 -7.88 -6.78 -15.03
CA GLU A 148 -8.69 -7.90 -15.51
C GLU A 148 -7.78 -8.89 -16.22
N ASN A 149 -7.77 -10.16 -15.77
CA ASN A 149 -6.96 -11.19 -16.40
C ASN A 149 -7.34 -11.31 -17.89
N GLY A 150 -6.36 -11.16 -18.79
CA GLY A 150 -6.59 -11.17 -20.23
C GLY A 150 -5.44 -10.57 -21.04
N THR A 151 -5.60 -10.57 -22.36
CA THR A 151 -4.56 -10.13 -23.32
C THR A 151 -4.19 -8.66 -23.17
N LYS A 152 -5.16 -7.78 -22.88
CA LYS A 152 -4.91 -6.35 -22.64
C LYS A 152 -4.02 -6.11 -21.43
N ALA A 153 -4.38 -6.67 -20.27
CA ALA A 153 -3.54 -6.56 -19.08
C ALA A 153 -2.15 -7.17 -19.29
N ALA A 154 -2.08 -8.36 -19.90
CA ALA A 154 -0.79 -8.99 -20.21
C ALA A 154 0.11 -8.10 -21.10
N ALA A 155 -0.47 -7.37 -22.06
CA ALA A 155 0.27 -6.44 -22.92
C ALA A 155 0.82 -5.24 -22.13
N VAL A 156 0.02 -4.62 -21.25
CA VAL A 156 0.45 -3.52 -20.38
C VAL A 156 1.62 -3.96 -19.49
N TYR A 157 1.45 -5.09 -18.78
CA TYR A 157 2.49 -5.60 -17.88
C TYR A 157 3.72 -6.12 -18.62
N LEU A 158 3.58 -6.62 -19.85
CA LEU A 158 4.74 -6.92 -20.70
C LEU A 158 5.54 -5.66 -21.01
N THR A 159 4.88 -4.59 -21.47
CA THR A 159 5.55 -3.30 -21.69
C THR A 159 6.20 -2.78 -20.43
N ALA A 160 5.54 -2.89 -19.27
CA ALA A 160 6.13 -2.49 -17.99
C ALA A 160 7.44 -3.25 -17.68
N ARG A 161 7.47 -4.56 -17.88
CA ARG A 161 8.70 -5.35 -17.70
C ARG A 161 9.80 -5.04 -18.71
N GLU A 162 9.44 -4.65 -19.94
CA GLU A 162 10.45 -4.19 -20.92
C GLU A 162 11.03 -2.81 -20.54
N LEU A 163 10.19 -1.89 -20.04
CA LEU A 163 10.63 -0.58 -19.53
C LEU A 163 11.56 -0.71 -18.32
N GLU A 164 11.34 -1.69 -17.45
CA GLU A 164 12.23 -1.95 -16.32
C GLU A 164 13.66 -2.27 -16.77
N LYS A 165 13.82 -3.01 -17.88
CA LYS A 165 15.16 -3.36 -18.41
C LYS A 165 15.93 -2.14 -18.93
N THR A 166 15.22 -1.11 -19.37
CA THR A 166 15.79 0.14 -19.89
C THR A 166 15.57 1.32 -18.94
N TYR A 167 15.34 1.06 -17.65
CA TYR A 167 14.93 2.06 -16.65
C TYR A 167 15.83 3.30 -16.64
N ASP A 168 17.15 3.11 -16.51
CA ASP A 168 18.11 4.22 -16.40
C ASP A 168 18.25 5.02 -17.71
N GLN A 169 17.88 4.43 -18.85
CA GLN A 169 17.86 5.09 -20.16
C GLN A 169 16.54 5.85 -20.41
N SER A 170 15.53 5.61 -19.58
CA SER A 170 14.17 6.14 -19.72
C SER A 170 13.94 7.47 -19.01
N GLY A 171 15.00 8.08 -18.46
CA GLY A 171 14.92 9.33 -17.70
C GLY A 171 14.33 9.17 -16.30
N PHE A 172 14.14 7.93 -15.84
CA PHE A 172 13.59 7.63 -14.52
C PHE A 172 14.66 7.71 -13.43
N ILE A 173 14.28 8.18 -12.25
CA ILE A 173 15.10 8.24 -11.04
C ILE A 173 14.74 7.05 -10.15
N ARG A 174 15.77 6.34 -9.66
CA ARG A 174 15.58 5.17 -8.79
C ARG A 174 15.04 5.57 -7.42
N LEU A 175 14.08 4.81 -6.91
CA LEU A 175 13.59 4.91 -5.54
C LEU A 175 14.40 3.94 -4.68
N ARG A 176 15.18 4.46 -3.72
CA ARG A 176 16.03 3.64 -2.81
C ARG A 176 16.96 2.69 -3.58
N ASN A 177 17.55 3.16 -4.67
CA ASN A 177 18.42 2.40 -5.59
C ASN A 177 17.71 1.29 -6.40
N SER A 178 16.39 1.15 -6.31
CA SER A 178 15.61 0.23 -7.10
C SER A 178 14.80 0.96 -8.19
N PRO A 179 14.49 0.29 -9.32
CA PRO A 179 13.47 0.77 -10.26
C PRO A 179 12.15 1.04 -9.52
N ASN A 180 11.50 2.16 -9.78
CA ASN A 180 10.18 2.46 -9.22
C ASN A 180 9.09 1.89 -10.14
N ASP A 181 8.25 0.99 -9.60
CA ASP A 181 7.14 0.38 -10.33
C ASP A 181 6.08 1.39 -10.76
N GLU A 182 5.87 2.45 -9.98
CA GLU A 182 4.82 3.45 -10.24
C GLU A 182 5.03 4.16 -11.58
N LEU A 183 6.25 4.67 -11.85
CA LEU A 183 6.56 5.34 -13.12
C LEU A 183 6.51 4.38 -14.31
N ILE A 184 7.02 3.17 -14.13
CA ILE A 184 7.03 2.14 -15.19
C ILE A 184 5.60 1.79 -15.58
N MET A 185 4.75 1.54 -14.59
CA MET A 185 3.33 1.25 -14.82
C MET A 185 2.58 2.44 -15.40
N ALA A 186 2.88 3.67 -14.96
CA ALA A 186 2.25 4.87 -15.48
C ALA A 186 2.49 5.04 -17.00
N VAL A 187 3.75 4.90 -17.43
CA VAL A 187 4.11 4.97 -18.85
C VAL A 187 3.50 3.80 -19.62
N ALA A 188 3.59 2.58 -19.09
CA ALA A 188 3.02 1.40 -19.74
C ALA A 188 1.50 1.54 -19.95
N MET A 189 0.75 1.96 -18.92
CA MET A 189 -0.69 2.21 -19.05
C MET A 189 -1.00 3.22 -20.14
N GLN A 190 -0.27 4.34 -20.16
CA GLN A 190 -0.51 5.40 -21.13
C GLN A 190 -0.21 4.95 -22.57
N LEU A 191 0.84 4.17 -22.79
CA LEU A 191 1.18 3.59 -24.11
C LEU A 191 0.12 2.61 -24.63
N HIS A 192 -0.68 2.02 -23.73
CA HIS A 192 -1.78 1.11 -24.04
C HIS A 192 -3.16 1.76 -23.92
N HIS A 193 -3.22 3.09 -23.76
CA HIS A 193 -4.46 3.87 -23.62
C HIS A 193 -5.34 3.46 -22.43
N GLU A 194 -4.75 2.89 -21.38
CA GLU A 194 -5.43 2.64 -20.11
C GLU A 194 -5.48 3.92 -19.26
N GLN A 195 -6.51 4.05 -18.44
CA GLN A 195 -6.82 5.27 -17.69
C GLN A 195 -6.88 5.00 -16.18
N PRO A 196 -6.40 5.94 -15.33
CA PRO A 196 -6.59 5.85 -13.90
C PRO A 196 -8.07 6.13 -13.55
N ILE A 197 -8.46 5.69 -12.36
CA ILE A 197 -9.63 6.23 -11.68
C ILE A 197 -9.19 7.46 -10.90
N THR A 198 -9.88 8.59 -11.08
CA THR A 198 -9.65 9.82 -10.31
C THR A 198 -9.69 9.54 -8.81
N ASP A 199 -8.67 10.03 -8.09
CA ASP A 199 -8.66 9.99 -6.65
C ASP A 199 -9.67 11.01 -6.10
N ASP A 200 -10.52 10.56 -5.19
CA ASP A 200 -11.51 11.38 -4.48
C ASP A 200 -11.32 11.30 -2.96
N GLY A 201 -10.21 10.70 -2.50
CA GLY A 201 -9.89 10.51 -1.09
C GLY A 201 -10.70 9.43 -0.40
N THR A 202 -11.53 8.67 -1.12
CA THR A 202 -12.42 7.64 -0.52
C THR A 202 -11.88 6.22 -0.66
N ILE A 203 -11.02 5.93 -1.64
CA ILE A 203 -10.47 4.57 -1.79
C ILE A 203 -9.25 4.37 -0.90
N MET A 204 -8.19 5.11 -1.17
CA MET A 204 -6.90 4.92 -0.51
C MET A 204 -6.24 6.25 -0.20
N SER A 205 -5.61 6.32 0.97
CA SER A 205 -4.65 7.37 1.27
C SER A 205 -3.56 6.79 2.17
N ASP A 206 -2.47 7.54 2.31
CA ASP A 206 -1.37 7.18 3.18
C ASP A 206 -1.00 8.32 4.15
N PRO A 207 -0.35 8.02 5.29
CA PRO A 207 0.10 9.06 6.23
C PRO A 207 1.24 9.96 5.72
N GLN A 208 1.91 9.64 4.60
CA GLN A 208 2.91 10.52 3.98
C GLN A 208 2.22 11.67 3.23
N ALA A 209 1.15 11.40 2.50
CA ALA A 209 0.25 12.38 1.89
C ALA A 209 -0.48 13.23 2.95
N CYS A 210 -0.79 12.62 4.10
CA CYS A 210 -1.51 13.24 5.21
C CYS A 210 -0.69 13.33 6.52
N PRO A 211 0.33 14.20 6.59
CA PRO A 211 1.26 14.25 7.73
C PRO A 211 0.72 14.98 8.97
N GLY A 212 -0.49 15.56 8.91
CA GLY A 212 -1.18 16.23 10.01
C GLY A 212 -1.74 15.27 11.06
N GLY A 213 -1.70 13.97 10.78
CA GLY A 213 -2.12 12.92 11.69
C GLY A 213 -3.29 12.12 11.13
N TYR A 214 -3.62 11.03 11.80
CA TYR A 214 -4.67 10.12 11.38
C TYR A 214 -5.31 9.41 12.58
N GLY A 215 -6.58 9.04 12.42
CA GLY A 215 -7.34 8.28 13.40
C GLY A 215 -7.98 7.07 12.74
N ILE A 216 -7.69 5.89 13.28
CA ILE A 216 -8.16 4.61 12.72
C ILE A 216 -8.83 3.76 13.80
N ASP A 217 -9.78 2.93 13.42
CA ASP A 217 -10.34 1.80 14.17
C ASP A 217 -10.89 0.80 13.16
N VAL A 218 -10.13 -0.26 12.88
CA VAL A 218 -10.43 -1.24 11.83
C VAL A 218 -11.68 -2.05 12.11
N ILE A 219 -12.07 -2.16 13.38
CA ILE A 219 -13.24 -2.95 13.82
C ILE A 219 -14.53 -2.15 13.67
N LYS A 220 -14.43 -0.83 13.85
CA LYS A 220 -15.56 0.11 13.69
C LYS A 220 -15.64 0.72 12.30
N GLY A 221 -14.69 0.42 11.42
CA GLY A 221 -14.58 1.01 10.08
C GLY A 221 -14.33 2.51 10.10
N LYS A 222 -13.75 3.03 11.18
CA LYS A 222 -13.43 4.45 11.31
C LYS A 222 -12.03 4.69 10.78
N CYS A 223 -11.90 5.57 9.80
CA CYS A 223 -10.62 5.97 9.25
C CYS A 223 -10.70 7.43 8.82
N TRP A 224 -9.72 8.23 9.22
CA TRP A 224 -9.49 9.55 8.66
C TRP A 224 -8.00 9.88 8.68
N LEU A 225 -7.55 10.66 7.69
CA LEU A 225 -6.21 11.22 7.63
C LEU A 225 -6.30 12.72 7.32
N LEU A 226 -5.31 13.49 7.80
CA LEU A 226 -5.26 14.94 7.67
C LEU A 226 -3.97 15.38 6.97
N ASN A 227 -4.09 16.03 5.83
CA ASN A 227 -3.09 16.95 5.30
C ASN A 227 -3.41 18.33 5.90
N PRO A 228 -2.57 18.88 6.79
CA PRO A 228 -2.91 20.12 7.47
C PRO A 228 -3.05 21.25 6.45
N PRO A 229 -3.97 22.21 6.65
CA PRO A 229 -4.21 23.28 5.68
C PRO A 229 -2.98 24.16 5.48
N ALA A 230 -2.86 24.76 4.30
CA ALA A 230 -1.84 25.78 4.05
C ALA A 230 -2.02 26.97 5.02
N SER A 231 -0.97 27.61 5.52
CA SER A 231 0.46 27.43 5.23
C SER A 231 1.20 26.56 6.25
N HIS A 232 0.54 25.57 6.86
CA HIS A 232 1.17 24.72 7.87
C HIS A 232 2.44 24.05 7.32
N ARG A 233 3.53 24.00 8.09
CA ARG A 233 4.85 23.49 7.64
C ARG A 233 4.88 22.04 7.12
N LEU A 234 3.87 21.25 7.47
CA LEU A 234 3.72 19.87 7.03
C LEU A 234 2.75 19.73 5.85
N HIS A 235 2.14 20.81 5.37
CA HIS A 235 1.18 20.75 4.27
C HIS A 235 1.85 20.19 3.00
N GLN A 236 1.19 19.22 2.37
CA GLN A 236 1.61 18.63 1.10
C GLN A 236 0.85 19.32 -0.03
N ASN A 237 1.49 20.29 -0.70
CA ASN A 237 0.87 21.05 -1.81
C ASN A 237 0.44 20.18 -2.99
N TRP A 238 1.08 19.02 -3.19
CA TRP A 238 0.79 18.10 -4.27
C TRP A 238 -0.41 17.19 -3.98
N TYR A 239 -0.89 17.15 -2.73
CA TYR A 239 -2.02 16.31 -2.33
C TYR A 239 -3.28 17.17 -2.20
N PRO A 240 -4.33 16.91 -3.01
CA PRO A 240 -5.43 17.87 -3.19
C PRO A 240 -6.41 17.93 -2.01
N PHE A 241 -6.33 16.98 -1.07
CA PHE A 241 -7.27 16.87 0.03
C PHE A 241 -6.65 17.37 1.34
N GLU A 242 -7.43 18.12 2.12
CA GLU A 242 -7.06 18.44 3.51
C GLU A 242 -7.41 17.29 4.45
N LYS A 243 -8.57 16.64 4.24
CA LYS A 243 -9.03 15.53 5.08
C LYS A 243 -9.73 14.47 4.25
N VAL A 244 -9.34 13.23 4.46
CA VAL A 244 -9.84 12.07 3.72
C VAL A 244 -10.33 10.98 4.66
N PHE A 245 -11.21 10.12 4.14
CA PHE A 245 -11.83 9.00 4.87
C PHE A 245 -11.72 7.73 4.03
N PRO A 246 -10.50 7.24 3.76
CA PRO A 246 -10.30 6.18 2.79
C PRO A 246 -10.74 4.82 3.34
N LEU A 247 -11.20 3.97 2.43
CA LEU A 247 -11.51 2.57 2.68
C LEU A 247 -10.26 1.74 3.00
N ILE A 248 -9.12 2.12 2.43
CA ILE A 248 -7.82 1.43 2.56
C ILE A 248 -6.77 2.45 3.01
N VAL A 249 -5.95 2.10 4.00
CA VAL A 249 -4.80 2.94 4.40
C VAL A 249 -3.52 2.21 4.09
N HIS A 250 -2.66 2.83 3.28
CA HIS A 250 -1.34 2.34 2.96
C HIS A 250 -0.31 2.88 3.96
N PHE A 251 0.28 2.01 4.79
CA PHE A 251 1.21 2.42 5.86
C PHE A 251 2.68 2.43 5.39
N LEU A 252 2.97 3.24 4.38
CA LEU A 252 4.29 3.37 3.74
C LEU A 252 5.47 3.39 4.74
N GLY A 253 6.47 2.54 4.50
CA GLY A 253 7.73 2.53 5.23
C GLY A 253 7.58 2.44 6.75
N TYR A 254 7.97 3.51 7.45
CA TYR A 254 7.98 3.59 8.92
C TYR A 254 6.56 3.63 9.54
N TYR A 255 5.52 3.94 8.78
CA TYR A 255 4.16 4.03 9.34
C TYR A 255 3.62 2.69 9.85
N THR A 256 4.08 1.56 9.30
CA THR A 256 3.86 0.21 9.89
C THR A 256 4.39 0.06 11.32
N ASN A 257 5.35 0.91 11.73
CA ASN A 257 5.90 0.89 13.08
C ASN A 257 5.14 1.78 14.07
N HIS A 258 4.23 2.62 13.59
CA HIS A 258 3.44 3.48 14.45
C HIS A 258 2.48 2.66 15.33
N TYR A 259 2.25 3.14 16.54
CA TYR A 259 1.38 2.46 17.48
C TYR A 259 -0.09 2.31 16.99
N PRO A 260 -0.69 3.23 16.19
CA PRO A 260 -2.04 3.02 15.68
C PRO A 260 -2.12 1.80 14.75
N TYR A 261 -1.18 1.63 13.82
CA TYR A 261 -1.10 0.43 12.98
C TYR A 261 -0.96 -0.83 13.83
N LYS A 262 0.01 -0.85 14.76
CA LYS A 262 0.25 -1.99 15.66
C LYS A 262 -0.97 -2.32 16.51
N ARG A 263 -1.72 -1.31 16.96
CA ARG A 263 -2.96 -1.47 17.72
C ARG A 263 -4.02 -2.18 16.87
N GLU A 264 -4.23 -1.76 15.62
CA GLU A 264 -5.20 -2.42 14.74
C GLU A 264 -4.77 -3.85 14.38
N ALA A 265 -3.50 -4.07 14.04
CA ALA A 265 -2.94 -5.40 13.80
C ALA A 265 -3.14 -6.34 15.01
N TYR A 266 -2.90 -5.85 16.23
CA TYR A 266 -3.15 -6.59 17.46
C TYR A 266 -4.62 -6.94 17.64
N LYS A 267 -5.54 -5.99 17.42
CA LYS A 267 -6.98 -6.21 17.54
C LYS A 267 -7.44 -7.30 16.57
N LEU A 268 -7.02 -7.23 15.30
CA LEU A 268 -7.31 -8.23 14.28
C LEU A 268 -6.79 -9.62 14.66
N ALA A 269 -5.54 -9.72 15.12
CA ALA A 269 -4.94 -10.99 15.56
C ALA A 269 -5.62 -11.61 16.79
N ARG A 270 -6.23 -10.79 17.66
CA ARG A 270 -7.02 -11.28 18.80
C ARG A 270 -8.40 -11.76 18.38
N ILE A 271 -9.04 -11.04 17.46
CA ILE A 271 -10.36 -11.40 16.93
C ILE A 271 -10.29 -12.70 16.14
N SER A 272 -9.26 -12.89 15.30
CA SER A 272 -9.11 -14.12 14.52
C SER A 272 -8.94 -15.38 15.37
N LYS A 273 -8.51 -15.23 16.63
CA LYS A 273 -8.41 -16.32 17.60
C LYS A 273 -9.72 -16.63 18.34
N GLY A 274 -10.79 -15.86 18.16
CA GLY A 274 -12.13 -16.14 18.69
C GLY A 274 -12.28 -16.10 20.23
N LYS A 275 -11.29 -15.56 20.97
CA LYS A 275 -11.14 -15.81 22.41
C LYS A 275 -11.52 -14.65 23.35
N SER A 276 -12.03 -13.52 22.86
CA SER A 276 -12.26 -12.35 23.72
C SER A 276 -13.32 -11.39 23.18
N SER A 277 -14.06 -10.75 24.09
CA SER A 277 -14.96 -9.66 23.72
C SER A 277 -14.19 -8.44 23.21
N GLN A 278 -14.83 -7.62 22.36
CA GLN A 278 -14.19 -6.42 21.80
C GLN A 278 -13.70 -5.45 22.89
N LEU A 279 -14.40 -5.37 24.02
CA LEU A 279 -14.01 -4.51 25.14
C LEU A 279 -12.68 -4.95 25.76
N VAL A 280 -12.52 -6.25 26.01
CA VAL A 280 -11.27 -6.82 26.53
C VAL A 280 -10.13 -6.62 25.54
N ILE A 281 -10.38 -6.83 24.25
CA ILE A 281 -9.38 -6.64 23.19
C ILE A 281 -8.94 -5.17 23.13
N ASN A 282 -9.88 -4.22 23.20
CA ASN A 282 -9.56 -2.79 23.19
C ASN A 282 -8.77 -2.36 24.42
N LEU A 283 -9.15 -2.82 25.61
CA LEU A 283 -8.41 -2.54 26.84
C LEU A 283 -6.99 -3.10 26.80
N ALA A 284 -6.85 -4.37 26.37
CA ALA A 284 -5.54 -5.00 26.21
C ALA A 284 -4.68 -4.26 25.18
N ALA A 285 -5.23 -3.87 24.04
CA ALA A 285 -4.50 -3.09 23.02
C ALA A 285 -4.07 -1.71 23.54
N PHE A 286 -4.93 -1.06 24.35
CA PHE A 286 -4.58 0.19 24.99
C PHE A 286 -3.41 0.03 25.97
N LEU A 287 -3.49 -0.93 26.89
CA LEU A 287 -2.49 -1.15 27.93
C LEU A 287 -1.15 -1.62 27.38
N THR A 288 -1.16 -2.47 26.34
CA THR A 288 0.06 -3.10 25.81
C THR A 288 0.72 -2.31 24.68
N ILE A 289 -0.03 -1.51 23.92
CA ILE A 289 0.49 -0.82 22.72
C ILE A 289 0.37 0.69 22.86
N VAL A 290 -0.85 1.20 23.09
CA VAL A 290 -1.12 2.65 23.02
C VAL A 290 -0.46 3.39 24.17
N PHE A 291 -0.74 2.98 25.40
CA PHE A 291 -0.25 3.66 26.59
C PHE A 291 1.29 3.67 26.67
N PRO A 292 2.00 2.53 26.52
CA PRO A 292 3.46 2.53 26.54
C PRO A 292 4.06 3.38 25.41
N SER A 293 3.45 3.36 24.21
CA SER A 293 3.91 4.19 23.10
C SER A 293 3.74 5.67 23.38
N ARG A 294 2.60 6.09 23.93
CA ARG A 294 2.36 7.49 24.31
C ARG A 294 3.33 7.96 25.39
N VAL A 295 3.53 7.17 26.44
CA VAL A 295 4.52 7.45 27.49
C VAL A 295 5.93 7.57 26.90
N LYS A 296 6.34 6.62 26.07
CA LYS A 296 7.63 6.65 25.37
C LYS A 296 7.78 7.89 24.50
N HIS A 297 6.76 8.28 23.76
CA HIS A 297 6.79 9.48 22.93
C HIS A 297 6.88 10.74 23.79
N LEU A 298 6.08 10.86 24.85
CA LEU A 298 6.11 11.96 25.79
C LEU A 298 7.52 12.14 26.39
N ILE A 299 8.07 11.07 26.97
CA ILE A 299 9.43 11.06 27.53
C ILE A 299 10.45 11.44 26.44
N LYS A 300 10.37 10.84 25.25
CA LYS A 300 11.27 11.16 24.13
C LYS A 300 11.19 12.63 23.72
N TYR A 301 10.01 13.25 23.73
CA TYR A 301 9.86 14.66 23.37
C TYR A 301 10.41 15.57 24.47
N MET A 302 10.09 15.28 25.74
CA MET A 302 10.60 16.02 26.89
C MET A 302 12.13 15.99 26.98
N LEU A 303 12.74 14.82 26.78
CA LEU A 303 14.19 14.63 26.91
C LEU A 303 14.98 14.95 25.64
N ARG A 304 14.31 15.27 24.51
CA ARG A 304 14.99 15.51 23.22
C ARG A 304 15.98 16.68 23.26
N PRO A 305 15.67 17.84 23.88
CA PRO A 305 16.60 18.96 23.94
C PRO A 305 17.87 18.58 24.70
N LEU A 306 17.71 17.94 25.87
CA LEU A 306 18.83 17.46 26.69
C LEU A 306 19.69 16.44 25.93
N TYR A 307 19.06 15.45 25.30
CA TYR A 307 19.78 14.45 24.51
C TYR A 307 20.58 15.08 23.37
N ARG A 308 20.00 16.04 22.64
CA ARG A 308 20.69 16.73 21.55
C ARG A 308 21.85 17.59 22.05
N SER A 309 21.70 18.21 23.22
CA SER A 309 22.77 18.99 23.83
C SER A 309 23.95 18.12 24.25
N LEU A 310 23.69 16.89 24.73
CA LEU A 310 24.74 16.00 25.24
C LEU A 310 25.37 15.11 24.16
N PHE A 311 24.59 14.67 23.17
CA PHE A 311 24.99 13.62 22.23
C PHE A 311 24.76 13.99 20.76
N GLY A 312 24.27 15.20 20.47
CA GLY A 312 24.00 15.66 19.11
C GLY A 312 22.80 14.97 18.43
N THR A 313 22.79 14.97 17.10
CA THR A 313 21.76 14.33 16.30
C THR A 313 22.10 12.87 16.05
N ARG A 314 21.16 11.97 16.37
CA ARG A 314 21.31 10.54 16.15
C ARG A 314 21.35 10.22 14.65
N GLU A 315 22.23 9.31 14.27
CA GLU A 315 22.25 8.71 12.94
C GLU A 315 20.91 8.02 12.59
N VAL A 316 20.58 8.06 11.30
CA VAL A 316 19.41 7.38 10.75
C VAL A 316 19.73 5.89 10.66
N LYS A 317 18.94 5.06 11.36
CA LYS A 317 19.10 3.62 11.30
C LYS A 317 18.60 3.06 9.97
N PRO A 318 19.24 2.03 9.40
CA PRO A 318 18.72 1.32 8.25
C PRO A 318 17.36 0.68 8.58
N SER A 319 16.46 0.66 7.59
CA SER A 319 15.12 0.10 7.72
C SER A 319 15.19 -1.42 7.63
N ASN A 320 14.50 -2.14 8.53
CA ASN A 320 14.40 -3.61 8.47
C ASN A 320 13.73 -4.12 7.18
N ARG A 321 13.11 -3.22 6.39
CA ARG A 321 12.47 -3.50 5.11
C ARG A 321 13.42 -3.48 3.91
N ILE A 322 14.58 -2.83 4.04
CA ILE A 322 15.63 -2.75 2.99
C ILE A 322 16.58 -3.90 3.22
#